data_AF-A0A1Y2TM66-F1
#
_entry.id   AF-A0A1Y2TM66-F1
#
_cell.length_a   1.000
_cell.length_b   1.000
_cell.length_c   1.000
_cell.angle_alpha   90.00
_cell.angle_beta   90.00
_cell.angle_gamma   90.00
#
_symmetry.space_group_name_H-M   'P 1'
#
loop_
_entity.id
_entity.type
_entity.pdbx_description
1 polymer ?
#
loop_
_entity_poly.entity_id
_entity_poly.type
_entity_poly.pdbx_seq_one_letter_code
_entity_poly.pdbx_strand_id
1 'polypeptide(L)'
;MPTKRIYIFDGTWANRNSTRKPTILNAILEILSVSGAQQQIRYFPGVGTRYGIVEKYVGGGFGYGLEEDILEAVDDLAINYSPNDEIIVVGYSRGAYIARCFVSFLDRLGLPQSDRENIHQLYGKYISGNLLQRGVAERLFVKYNCRRITIKCLICIDTVGALGIPRTGVLGLFSIFSPIMKKREFMETDVASNVEKIFHALALHEFRGPFQPTLMHVPREEQTRLKQVYFLGNHSDVGMLSEAGSLCDIVLAAVLQQLLDIGVIFNQEKIPIWFPHAGADRPFSEAGSHDWVHDPIHRSATGLWGLLGRHVRKPGQYLVEGTVVNETIHASVRLRGYGLEKSQQVIAGYSVEAESAQKYFWHRDRQNGTSPDSNDSTDSLRIDEEPLGEYEAWLHGIALK
;
A
#
# COMPACT_ATOMS: atom_id res chain seq x y z
N MET A 1 -25.88 15.55 -2.99
CA MET A 1 -24.98 14.93 -1.99
C MET A 1 -23.63 14.75 -2.65
N PRO A 2 -22.51 14.89 -1.93
CA PRO A 2 -21.18 14.66 -2.52
C PRO A 2 -21.06 13.22 -3.04
N THR A 3 -20.45 13.03 -4.20
CA THR A 3 -20.18 11.70 -4.75
C THR A 3 -18.81 11.22 -4.29
N LYS A 4 -18.69 9.95 -3.89
CA LYS A 4 -17.39 9.32 -3.62
C LYS A 4 -16.81 8.83 -4.94
N ARG A 5 -15.64 9.34 -5.32
CA ARG A 5 -14.90 8.94 -6.52
C ARG A 5 -13.76 8.02 -6.11
N ILE A 6 -13.88 6.74 -6.46
CA ILE A 6 -12.99 5.68 -5.97
C ILE A 6 -12.12 5.20 -7.14
N TYR A 7 -10.83 5.51 -7.09
CA TYR A 7 -9.83 5.08 -8.08
C TYR A 7 -9.07 3.87 -7.55
N ILE A 8 -9.09 2.77 -8.29
CA ILE A 8 -8.48 1.49 -7.87
C ILE A 8 -7.42 1.09 -8.89
N PHE A 9 -6.16 1.05 -8.46
CA PHE A 9 -5.00 0.73 -9.30
C PHE A 9 -4.41 -0.64 -8.94
N ASP A 10 -4.46 -1.59 -9.86
CA ASP A 10 -4.08 -2.99 -9.59
C ASP A 10 -2.59 -3.30 -9.78
N GLY A 11 -2.16 -4.41 -9.18
CA GLY A 11 -0.80 -4.91 -9.26
C GLY A 11 -0.45 -5.42 -10.66
N THR A 12 0.84 -5.51 -10.98
CA THR A 12 1.32 -5.90 -12.32
C THR A 12 0.73 -7.26 -12.74
N TRP A 13 0.30 -7.37 -14.00
CA TRP A 13 -0.33 -8.58 -14.56
C TRP A 13 -1.69 -8.98 -13.95
N ALA A 14 -2.27 -8.15 -13.08
CA ALA A 14 -3.60 -8.38 -12.53
C ALA A 14 -4.68 -7.73 -13.40
N ASN A 15 -5.80 -8.43 -13.55
CA ASN A 15 -6.97 -7.95 -14.28
C ASN A 15 -8.22 -8.55 -13.63
N ARG A 16 -9.27 -7.74 -13.48
CA ARG A 16 -10.59 -8.15 -12.98
C ARG A 16 -11.18 -9.41 -13.63
N ASN A 17 -10.83 -9.69 -14.89
CA ASN A 17 -11.35 -10.85 -15.62
C ASN A 17 -10.43 -12.10 -15.54
N SER A 18 -9.31 -12.03 -14.83
CA SER A 18 -8.37 -13.14 -14.72
C SER A 18 -8.84 -14.15 -13.67
N THR A 19 -9.22 -15.35 -14.12
CA THR A 19 -9.67 -16.45 -13.23
C THR A 19 -8.55 -17.14 -12.47
N ARG A 20 -7.28 -16.87 -12.79
CA ARG A 20 -6.14 -17.64 -12.25
C ARG A 20 -5.52 -17.06 -10.99
N LYS A 21 -5.59 -15.74 -10.78
CA LYS A 21 -4.87 -15.03 -9.71
C LYS A 21 -5.55 -13.68 -9.37
N PRO A 22 -6.76 -13.68 -8.78
CA PRO A 22 -7.41 -12.44 -8.38
C PRO A 22 -6.63 -11.75 -7.25
N THR A 23 -6.55 -10.42 -7.28
CA THR A 23 -5.94 -9.64 -6.20
C THR A 23 -6.99 -9.21 -5.19
N ILE A 24 -6.55 -8.77 -4.01
CA ILE A 24 -7.39 -8.17 -2.98
C ILE A 24 -8.33 -7.07 -3.52
N LEU A 25 -7.90 -6.36 -4.58
CA LEU A 25 -8.70 -5.31 -5.20
C LEU A 25 -9.95 -5.86 -5.90
N ASN A 26 -9.96 -7.12 -6.36
CA ASN A 26 -11.17 -7.73 -6.90
C ASN A 26 -12.25 -7.93 -5.84
N ALA A 27 -11.87 -8.36 -4.63
CA ALA A 27 -12.80 -8.44 -3.50
C ALA A 27 -13.32 -7.04 -3.12
N ILE A 28 -12.43 -6.05 -3.04
CA ILE A 28 -12.82 -4.66 -2.78
C ILE A 28 -13.81 -4.17 -3.85
N LEU A 29 -13.55 -4.39 -5.15
CA LEU A 29 -14.47 -3.99 -6.22
C LEU A 29 -15.86 -4.59 -6.04
N GLU A 30 -15.95 -5.89 -5.74
CA GLU A 30 -17.25 -6.55 -5.51
C GLU A 30 -17.97 -5.96 -4.30
N ILE A 31 -17.26 -5.74 -3.19
CA ILE A 31 -17.83 -5.20 -1.95
C ILE A 31 -18.27 -3.74 -2.12
N LEU A 32 -17.53 -2.93 -2.90
CA LEU A 32 -17.88 -1.52 -3.11
C LEU A 32 -18.97 -1.31 -4.17
N SER A 33 -19.27 -2.32 -4.98
CA SER A 33 -20.28 -2.26 -6.05
C SER A 33 -21.69 -2.35 -5.48
N VAL A 34 -22.21 -1.20 -5.02
CA VAL A 34 -23.54 -1.04 -4.44
C VAL A 34 -24.45 -0.28 -5.40
N SER A 35 -25.54 -0.93 -5.85
CA SER A 35 -26.52 -0.31 -6.74
C SER A 35 -27.19 0.90 -6.07
N GLY A 36 -27.25 2.03 -6.77
CA GLY A 36 -27.88 3.26 -6.29
C GLY A 36 -27.06 4.08 -5.27
N ALA A 37 -25.90 3.58 -4.83
CA ALA A 37 -25.02 4.35 -3.97
C ALA A 37 -24.36 5.50 -4.74
N GLN A 38 -24.12 6.63 -4.05
CA GLN A 38 -23.39 7.78 -4.60
C GLN A 38 -21.87 7.51 -4.62
N GLN A 39 -21.46 6.41 -5.25
CA GLN A 39 -20.08 5.94 -5.36
C GLN A 39 -19.78 5.61 -6.82
N GLN A 40 -18.79 6.29 -7.40
CA GLN A 40 -18.31 6.03 -8.75
C GLN A 40 -16.94 5.39 -8.67
N ILE A 41 -16.85 4.14 -9.11
CA ILE A 41 -15.62 3.34 -9.04
C ILE A 41 -14.98 3.28 -10.42
N ARG A 42 -13.71 3.65 -10.51
CA ARG A 42 -12.89 3.47 -11.71
C ARG A 42 -11.71 2.56 -11.41
N TYR A 43 -11.68 1.42 -12.12
CA TYR A 43 -10.65 0.39 -11.98
C TYR A 43 -9.64 0.45 -13.12
N PHE A 44 -8.37 0.44 -12.75
CA PHE A 44 -7.22 0.41 -13.66
C PHE A 44 -6.52 -0.94 -13.51
N PRO A 45 -6.54 -1.78 -14.57
CA PRO A 45 -5.89 -3.08 -14.52
C PRO A 45 -4.37 -2.91 -14.45
N GLY A 46 -3.69 -3.93 -13.96
CA GLY A 46 -2.24 -3.92 -13.81
C GLY A 46 -1.48 -3.71 -15.12
N VAL A 47 -0.39 -2.96 -15.06
CA VAL A 47 0.57 -2.82 -16.17
C VAL A 47 0.96 -4.21 -16.71
N GLY A 48 0.97 -4.36 -18.03
CA GLY A 48 1.23 -5.62 -18.74
C GLY A 48 -0.01 -6.43 -19.17
N THR A 49 -1.23 -6.03 -18.80
CA THR A 49 -2.46 -6.75 -19.22
C THR A 49 -3.14 -6.21 -20.46
N ARG A 50 -2.85 -4.96 -20.88
CA ARG A 50 -3.57 -4.24 -21.95
C ARG A 50 -3.03 -4.50 -23.37
N TYR A 51 -1.74 -4.81 -23.55
CA TYR A 51 -1.08 -4.81 -24.89
C TYR A 51 -0.54 -6.15 -25.41
N GLY A 52 -0.98 -7.28 -24.82
CA GLY A 52 -0.77 -8.61 -25.42
C GLY A 52 0.63 -9.21 -25.28
N ILE A 53 0.77 -10.44 -25.77
CA ILE A 53 1.82 -11.43 -25.45
C ILE A 53 3.25 -11.00 -25.85
N VAL A 54 3.42 -9.96 -26.67
CA VAL A 54 4.74 -9.53 -27.19
C VAL A 54 5.59 -8.84 -26.13
N GLU A 55 4.99 -8.13 -25.17
CA GLU A 55 5.70 -7.60 -23.98
C GLU A 55 5.99 -8.66 -22.91
N LYS A 56 5.43 -9.87 -23.06
CA LYS A 56 5.51 -10.94 -22.05
C LYS A 56 6.90 -11.58 -21.98
N TYR A 57 7.73 -11.45 -23.03
CA TYR A 57 9.00 -12.17 -23.14
C TYR A 57 10.18 -11.41 -23.77
N VAL A 58 9.96 -10.25 -24.42
CA VAL A 58 11.05 -9.45 -24.99
C VAL A 58 10.94 -8.01 -24.49
N GLY A 59 12.05 -7.51 -23.94
CA GLY A 59 12.12 -6.30 -23.14
C GLY A 59 11.65 -5.00 -23.80
N GLY A 60 11.21 -4.07 -22.96
CA GLY A 60 11.00 -2.66 -23.36
C GLY A 60 9.99 -1.86 -22.53
N GLY A 61 9.04 -2.50 -21.83
CA GLY A 61 7.81 -1.83 -21.36
C GLY A 61 7.68 -1.50 -19.87
N PHE A 62 8.74 -1.19 -19.11
CA PHE A 62 8.58 -0.89 -17.67
C PHE A 62 8.06 0.53 -17.34
N GLY A 63 7.81 1.36 -18.36
CA GLY A 63 7.21 2.71 -18.22
C GLY A 63 6.02 3.00 -19.13
N TYR A 64 5.86 2.24 -20.22
CA TYR A 64 4.69 2.28 -21.10
C TYR A 64 3.51 1.67 -20.33
N GLY A 65 2.48 2.46 -20.04
CA GLY A 65 1.29 2.05 -19.27
C GLY A 65 1.15 2.77 -17.91
N LEU A 66 2.22 2.94 -17.14
CA LEU A 66 2.15 3.65 -15.84
C LEU A 66 1.68 5.10 -16.01
N GLU A 67 2.27 5.80 -16.98
CA GLU A 67 1.90 7.17 -17.31
C GLU A 67 0.51 7.26 -17.90
N GLU A 68 0.09 6.26 -18.69
CA GLU A 68 -1.23 6.21 -19.29
C GLU A 68 -2.32 6.04 -18.23
N ASP A 69 -2.12 5.17 -17.24
CA ASP A 69 -3.09 4.98 -16.14
C ASP A 69 -3.23 6.25 -15.28
N ILE A 70 -2.14 6.97 -15.03
CA ILE A 70 -2.17 8.26 -14.29
C ILE A 70 -2.94 9.31 -15.11
N LEU A 71 -2.60 9.47 -16.39
CA LEU A 71 -3.25 10.44 -17.27
C LEU A 71 -4.73 10.11 -17.47
N GLU A 72 -5.08 8.84 -17.67
CA GLU A 72 -6.46 8.38 -17.79
C GLU A 72 -7.26 8.65 -16.50
N ALA A 73 -6.66 8.48 -15.33
CA ALA A 73 -7.28 8.83 -14.04
C ALA A 73 -7.45 10.34 -13.85
N VAL A 74 -6.46 11.16 -14.25
CA VAL A 74 -6.56 12.63 -14.20
C VAL A 74 -7.63 13.12 -15.17
N ASP A 75 -7.66 12.60 -16.40
CA ASP A 75 -8.67 12.94 -17.41
C ASP A 75 -10.08 12.62 -16.90
N ASP A 76 -10.27 11.42 -16.33
CA ASP A 76 -11.56 11.01 -15.73
C ASP A 76 -11.99 11.96 -14.62
N LEU A 77 -11.07 12.26 -13.70
CA LEU A 77 -11.35 13.12 -12.57
C LEU A 77 -11.65 14.54 -13.04
N ALA A 78 -10.91 15.07 -14.01
CA ALA A 78 -11.10 16.41 -14.55
C ALA A 78 -12.48 16.58 -15.21
N ILE A 79 -12.96 15.54 -15.89
CA ILE A 79 -14.27 15.54 -16.56
C ILE A 79 -15.41 15.42 -15.56
N ASN A 80 -15.28 14.55 -14.56
CA ASN A 80 -16.41 14.16 -13.73
C ASN A 80 -16.46 14.89 -12.38
N TYR A 81 -15.36 15.45 -11.89
CA TYR A 81 -15.28 16.05 -10.56
C TYR A 81 -16.24 17.23 -10.35
N SER A 82 -17.05 17.14 -9.30
CA SER A 82 -17.89 18.23 -8.80
C SER A 82 -17.35 18.77 -7.47
N PRO A 83 -17.58 20.06 -7.15
CA PRO A 83 -17.29 20.59 -5.82
C PRO A 83 -17.84 19.69 -4.71
N ASN A 84 -17.00 19.41 -3.71
CA ASN A 84 -17.28 18.57 -2.53
C ASN A 84 -17.29 17.05 -2.78
N ASP A 85 -17.02 16.58 -4.00
CA ASP A 85 -16.79 15.14 -4.21
C ASP A 85 -15.59 14.67 -3.37
N GLU A 86 -15.72 13.48 -2.79
CA GLU A 86 -14.68 12.88 -1.96
C GLU A 86 -13.88 11.90 -2.81
N ILE A 87 -12.57 12.14 -2.94
CA ILE A 87 -11.69 11.31 -3.77
C ILE A 87 -11.00 10.27 -2.88
N ILE A 88 -11.17 9.01 -3.24
CA ILE A 88 -10.59 7.85 -2.54
C ILE A 88 -9.72 7.11 -3.53
N VAL A 89 -8.49 6.79 -3.14
CA VAL A 89 -7.53 6.11 -4.01
C VAL A 89 -7.04 4.86 -3.31
N VAL A 90 -7.13 3.72 -3.99
CA VAL A 90 -6.66 2.42 -3.50
C VAL A 90 -5.69 1.84 -4.51
N GLY A 91 -4.56 1.32 -4.07
CA GLY A 91 -3.65 0.62 -4.96
C GLY A 91 -2.90 -0.53 -4.30
N TYR A 92 -2.56 -1.55 -5.09
CA TYR A 92 -1.77 -2.70 -4.67
C TYR A 92 -0.48 -2.81 -5.48
N SER A 93 0.64 -3.10 -4.81
CA SER A 93 1.94 -3.34 -5.46
C SER A 93 2.37 -2.14 -6.33
N ARG A 94 2.61 -2.36 -7.63
CA ARG A 94 2.86 -1.28 -8.60
C ARG A 94 1.67 -0.33 -8.76
N GLY A 95 0.44 -0.82 -8.59
CA GLY A 95 -0.74 0.04 -8.56
C GLY A 95 -0.74 1.00 -7.37
N ALA A 96 -0.20 0.60 -6.22
CA ALA A 96 0.01 1.51 -5.09
C ALA A 96 1.02 2.63 -5.44
N TYR A 97 2.07 2.30 -6.20
CA TYR A 97 2.99 3.30 -6.73
C TYR A 97 2.28 4.28 -7.70
N ILE A 98 1.42 3.78 -8.59
CA ILE A 98 0.60 4.62 -9.49
C ILE A 98 -0.30 5.55 -8.68
N ALA A 99 -1.01 5.00 -7.69
CA ALA A 99 -1.89 5.75 -6.79
C ALA A 99 -1.14 6.91 -6.11
N ARG A 100 0.07 6.65 -5.61
CA ARG A 100 0.95 7.68 -5.00
C ARG A 100 1.37 8.75 -5.99
N CYS A 101 1.73 8.36 -7.22
CA CYS A 101 2.09 9.31 -8.28
C CYS A 101 0.88 10.17 -8.68
N PHE A 102 -0.30 9.57 -8.79
CA PHE A 102 -1.56 10.26 -9.10
C PHE A 102 -1.89 11.32 -8.05
N VAL A 103 -1.88 10.97 -6.76
CA VAL A 103 -2.15 11.96 -5.70
C VAL A 103 -1.07 13.04 -5.62
N SER A 104 0.20 12.70 -5.84
CA SER A 104 1.32 13.65 -5.82
C SER A 104 1.25 14.65 -6.98
N PHE A 105 0.78 14.22 -8.15
CA PHE A 105 0.50 15.11 -9.27
C PHE A 105 -0.57 16.13 -8.89
N LEU A 106 -1.69 15.68 -8.32
CA LEU A 106 -2.80 16.54 -7.91
C LEU A 106 -2.44 17.48 -6.76
N ASP A 107 -1.58 17.05 -5.84
CA ASP A 107 -1.05 17.89 -4.76
C ASP A 107 -0.23 19.06 -5.30
N ARG A 108 0.75 18.75 -6.16
CA ARG A 108 1.71 19.73 -6.68
C ARG A 108 1.06 20.69 -7.68
N LEU A 109 0.22 20.19 -8.58
CA LEU A 109 -0.31 20.95 -9.70
C LEU A 109 -1.80 21.28 -9.61
N GLY A 110 -2.56 20.63 -8.74
CA GLY A 110 -4.02 20.68 -8.76
C GLY A 110 -4.64 19.86 -9.89
N LEU A 111 -5.97 19.78 -9.88
CA LEU A 111 -6.76 19.14 -10.93
C LEU A 111 -6.91 20.09 -12.13
N PRO A 112 -6.32 19.81 -13.30
CA PRO A 112 -6.47 20.67 -14.48
C PRO A 112 -7.92 20.70 -14.98
N GLN A 113 -8.39 21.89 -15.36
CA GLN A 113 -9.67 22.08 -16.06
C GLN A 113 -9.39 22.41 -17.52
N SER A 114 -8.80 21.45 -18.22
CA SER A 114 -8.30 21.63 -19.59
C SER A 114 -8.56 20.37 -20.41
N ASP A 115 -8.43 20.49 -21.73
CA ASP A 115 -8.49 19.32 -22.61
C ASP A 115 -7.35 18.32 -22.33
N ARG A 116 -7.55 17.09 -22.83
CA ARG A 116 -6.63 15.97 -22.68
C ARG A 116 -5.21 16.27 -23.17
N GLU A 117 -5.07 16.98 -24.30
CA GLU A 117 -3.75 17.30 -24.85
C GLU A 117 -2.95 18.18 -23.89
N ASN A 118 -3.61 19.18 -23.31
CA ASN A 118 -3.03 20.05 -22.30
C ASN A 118 -2.67 19.32 -21.00
N ILE A 119 -3.50 18.35 -20.57
CA ILE A 119 -3.21 17.49 -19.41
C ILE A 119 -1.93 16.67 -19.64
N HIS A 120 -1.80 16.05 -20.82
CA HIS A 120 -0.59 15.33 -21.21
C HIS A 120 0.65 16.23 -21.22
N GLN A 121 0.55 17.44 -21.78
CA GLN A 121 1.66 18.42 -21.77
C GLN A 121 2.03 18.85 -20.34
N LEU A 122 1.04 19.04 -19.46
CA LEU A 122 1.25 19.40 -18.07
C LEU A 122 1.97 18.27 -17.31
N TYR A 123 1.56 17.02 -17.52
CA TYR A 123 2.22 15.85 -16.94
C TYR A 123 3.65 15.67 -17.47
N GLY A 124 3.89 15.89 -18.76
CA GLY A 124 5.25 15.88 -19.33
C GLY A 124 6.17 16.90 -18.65
N LYS A 125 5.66 18.10 -18.35
CA LYS A 125 6.39 19.11 -17.56
C LYS A 125 6.61 18.65 -16.13
N TYR A 126 5.62 17.97 -15.54
CA TYR A 126 5.71 17.43 -14.19
C TYR A 126 6.87 16.45 -14.02
N ILE A 127 6.95 15.45 -14.91
CA ILE A 127 8.00 14.42 -14.86
C ILE A 127 9.38 14.93 -15.33
N SER A 128 9.44 16.07 -16.03
CA SER A 128 10.72 16.64 -16.51
C SER A 128 11.65 17.10 -15.38
N GLY A 129 11.11 17.34 -14.17
CA GLY A 129 11.84 17.82 -12.99
C GLY A 129 12.00 19.35 -12.94
N ASN A 130 11.61 20.08 -13.98
CA ASN A 130 11.66 21.55 -14.01
C ASN A 130 10.68 22.21 -13.02
N LEU A 131 9.72 21.45 -12.48
CA LEU A 131 8.79 21.91 -11.46
C LEU A 131 9.44 22.30 -10.13
N LEU A 132 10.61 21.75 -9.82
CA LEU A 132 11.32 22.04 -8.57
C LEU A 132 11.85 23.49 -8.53
N GLN A 133 11.81 24.21 -9.64
CA GLN A 133 12.12 25.62 -9.67
C GLN A 133 10.98 26.45 -9.04
N ARG A 134 11.34 27.33 -8.10
CA ARG A 134 10.41 28.18 -7.36
C ARG A 134 9.46 28.93 -8.30
N GLY A 135 8.15 28.87 -8.03
CA GLY A 135 7.13 29.60 -8.81
C GLY A 135 6.72 28.91 -10.12
N VAL A 136 7.29 27.77 -10.51
CA VAL A 136 6.86 27.05 -11.73
C VAL A 136 5.51 26.38 -11.51
N ALA A 137 5.31 25.71 -10.37
CA ALA A 137 4.06 25.01 -10.06
C ALA A 137 2.87 25.98 -10.03
N GLU A 138 3.01 27.14 -9.41
CA GLU A 138 1.98 28.18 -9.35
C GLU A 138 1.66 28.76 -10.74
N ARG A 139 2.69 28.98 -11.57
CA ARG A 139 2.48 29.42 -12.95
C ARG A 139 1.74 28.38 -13.80
N LEU A 140 2.08 27.10 -13.65
CA LEU A 140 1.35 26.03 -14.35
C LEU A 140 -0.07 25.89 -13.81
N PHE A 141 -0.27 25.97 -12.49
CA PHE A 141 -1.58 25.96 -11.87
C PHE A 141 -2.51 27.02 -12.48
N VAL A 142 -2.03 28.26 -12.61
CA VAL A 142 -2.80 29.34 -13.26
C VAL A 142 -2.98 29.09 -14.75
N LYS A 143 -1.91 28.71 -15.46
CA LYS A 143 -1.94 28.52 -16.93
C LYS A 143 -2.94 27.43 -17.36
N TYR A 144 -3.04 26.35 -16.62
CA TYR A 144 -3.90 25.20 -16.93
C TYR A 144 -5.23 25.23 -16.16
N ASN A 145 -5.57 26.39 -15.58
CA ASN A 145 -6.79 26.62 -14.80
C ASN A 145 -7.04 25.48 -13.78
N CYS A 146 -5.98 25.09 -13.07
CA CYS A 146 -6.05 24.00 -12.13
C CYS A 146 -6.89 24.38 -10.91
N ARG A 147 -7.56 23.38 -10.35
CA ARG A 147 -8.32 23.49 -9.12
C ARG A 147 -7.61 22.75 -7.99
N ARG A 148 -7.52 23.38 -6.81
CA ARG A 148 -7.09 22.67 -5.60
C ARG A 148 -8.17 21.68 -5.18
N ILE A 149 -7.74 20.44 -4.94
CA ILE A 149 -8.60 19.34 -4.52
C ILE A 149 -7.92 18.58 -3.39
N THR A 150 -8.75 17.98 -2.54
CA THR A 150 -8.33 17.17 -1.40
C THR A 150 -8.64 15.71 -1.69
N ILE A 151 -7.70 14.84 -1.33
CA ILE A 151 -7.89 13.39 -1.37
C ILE A 151 -8.35 12.94 0.00
N LYS A 152 -9.55 12.37 0.07
CA LYS A 152 -10.17 11.93 1.33
C LYS A 152 -9.38 10.79 1.96
N CYS A 153 -8.93 9.84 1.15
CA CYS A 153 -8.16 8.71 1.63
C CYS A 153 -7.24 8.13 0.53
N LEU A 154 -6.01 7.79 0.91
CA LEU A 154 -5.08 6.99 0.12
C LEU A 154 -4.82 5.66 0.85
N ILE A 155 -5.15 4.57 0.19
CA ILE A 155 -4.90 3.21 0.67
C ILE A 155 -3.86 2.57 -0.24
N CYS A 156 -2.72 2.20 0.33
CA CYS A 156 -1.66 1.47 -0.37
C CYS A 156 -1.51 0.08 0.24
N ILE A 157 -1.40 -0.94 -0.61
CA ILE A 157 -1.16 -2.31 -0.20
C ILE A 157 0.17 -2.74 -0.80
N ASP A 158 1.14 -2.95 0.08
CA ASP A 158 2.53 -3.34 -0.16
C ASP A 158 3.19 -2.63 -1.34
N THR A 159 3.35 -1.31 -1.23
CA THR A 159 4.02 -0.53 -2.27
C THR A 159 5.47 -1.01 -2.43
N VAL A 160 5.79 -1.41 -3.67
CA VAL A 160 7.16 -1.73 -4.07
C VAL A 160 7.60 -0.76 -5.15
N GLY A 161 8.82 -0.24 -5.01
CA GLY A 161 9.39 0.75 -5.92
C GLY A 161 9.42 0.26 -7.36
N ALA A 162 9.27 1.17 -8.32
CA ALA A 162 9.39 0.83 -9.74
C ALA A 162 10.84 0.49 -10.15
N LEU A 163 11.82 0.78 -9.28
CA LEU A 163 13.25 0.55 -9.47
C LEU A 163 13.52 -0.93 -9.74
N GLY A 164 13.78 -1.23 -11.02
CA GLY A 164 13.88 -2.58 -11.55
C GLY A 164 14.97 -3.45 -10.92
N ILE A 165 14.98 -4.70 -11.39
CA ILE A 165 15.87 -5.77 -10.94
C ILE A 165 17.36 -5.37 -11.10
N PRO A 166 18.20 -5.52 -10.06
CA PRO A 166 19.62 -5.17 -10.11
C PRO A 166 20.46 -6.06 -11.06
N ARG A 167 21.60 -5.51 -11.49
CA ARG A 167 22.48 -5.94 -12.60
C ARG A 167 23.30 -7.24 -12.42
N THR A 168 23.02 -8.11 -11.46
CA THR A 168 23.93 -9.25 -11.18
C THR A 168 23.48 -10.54 -11.87
N GLY A 169 24.31 -11.04 -12.81
CA GLY A 169 24.18 -12.36 -13.45
C GLY A 169 23.64 -12.34 -14.89
N VAL A 170 23.24 -13.51 -15.40
CA VAL A 170 22.82 -13.78 -16.80
C VAL A 170 21.65 -12.89 -17.28
N LEU A 171 20.95 -12.22 -16.36
CA LEU A 171 19.91 -11.22 -16.63
C LEU A 171 20.41 -9.79 -16.88
N GLY A 172 21.72 -9.56 -17.01
CA GLY A 172 22.30 -8.25 -17.36
C GLY A 172 21.73 -7.60 -18.65
N LEU A 173 21.03 -8.37 -19.48
CA LEU A 173 20.30 -7.92 -20.68
C LEU A 173 18.90 -7.32 -20.40
N PHE A 174 18.35 -7.45 -19.18
CA PHE A 174 17.03 -6.93 -18.78
C PHE A 174 17.11 -5.64 -17.96
N SER A 175 18.21 -4.89 -18.08
CA SER A 175 18.45 -3.63 -17.36
C SER A 175 17.40 -2.57 -17.70
N ILE A 176 16.52 -2.23 -16.75
CA ILE A 176 15.70 -1.00 -16.83
C ILE A 176 15.97 -0.14 -15.59
N PHE A 177 17.16 0.46 -15.58
CA PHE A 177 17.41 1.69 -14.84
C PHE A 177 17.33 2.82 -15.86
N SER A 178 16.16 3.44 -16.02
CA SER A 178 16.09 4.69 -16.78
C SER A 178 16.54 5.86 -15.88
N PRO A 179 17.38 6.80 -16.36
CA PRO A 179 17.65 8.06 -15.65
C PRO A 179 16.39 8.86 -15.30
N ILE A 180 15.27 8.58 -15.98
CA ILE A 180 13.93 9.09 -15.65
C ILE A 180 13.50 8.65 -14.24
N MET A 181 13.95 7.49 -13.74
CA MET A 181 13.53 6.94 -12.45
C MET A 181 14.18 7.64 -11.25
N LYS A 182 15.43 8.11 -11.35
CA LYS A 182 16.03 9.02 -10.34
C LYS A 182 15.24 10.32 -10.18
N LYS A 183 14.65 10.80 -11.27
CA LYS A 183 13.73 11.95 -11.22
C LYS A 183 12.37 11.60 -10.63
N ARG A 184 12.02 10.33 -10.39
CA ARG A 184 10.73 9.93 -9.77
C ARG A 184 10.87 9.54 -8.30
N GLU A 185 12.09 9.42 -7.79
CA GLU A 185 12.41 9.12 -6.38
C GLU A 185 11.79 10.14 -5.40
N PHE A 186 11.62 11.41 -5.82
CA PHE A 186 10.91 12.43 -5.04
C PHE A 186 9.40 12.14 -4.86
N MET A 187 8.81 11.33 -5.75
CA MET A 187 7.40 10.91 -5.66
C MET A 187 7.23 9.64 -4.84
N GLU A 188 8.34 8.95 -4.54
CA GLU A 188 8.36 7.66 -3.86
C GLU A 188 8.47 7.76 -2.34
N THR A 189 8.84 8.92 -1.77
CA THR A 189 9.16 9.03 -0.34
C THR A 189 8.27 10.04 0.39
N ASP A 190 8.08 11.23 -0.20
CA ASP A 190 7.23 12.26 0.39
C ASP A 190 5.75 12.00 0.12
N VAL A 191 4.91 12.14 1.16
CA VAL A 191 3.46 12.05 0.99
C VAL A 191 2.87 13.39 0.58
N ALA A 192 2.02 13.35 -0.44
CA ALA A 192 1.17 14.45 -0.85
C ALA A 192 0.47 15.13 0.34
N SER A 193 0.57 16.46 0.41
CA SER A 193 0.02 17.27 1.52
C SER A 193 -1.51 17.38 1.47
N ASN A 194 -2.10 17.19 0.29
CA ASN A 194 -3.55 17.24 0.08
C ASN A 194 -4.30 15.95 0.44
N VAL A 195 -3.68 15.00 1.15
CA VAL A 195 -4.32 13.73 1.55
C VAL A 195 -4.69 13.74 3.03
N GLU A 196 -5.97 13.59 3.35
CA GLU A 196 -6.49 13.64 4.74
C GLU A 196 -6.13 12.40 5.57
N LYS A 197 -6.26 11.21 4.99
CA LYS A 197 -5.97 9.92 5.65
C LYS A 197 -5.17 9.03 4.71
N ILE A 198 -4.11 8.42 5.24
CA ILE A 198 -3.25 7.48 4.52
C ILE A 198 -3.15 6.20 5.32
N PHE A 199 -3.48 5.08 4.68
CA PHE A 199 -3.25 3.75 5.20
C PHE A 199 -2.33 2.97 4.27
N HIS A 200 -1.28 2.39 4.83
CA HIS A 200 -0.34 1.55 4.10
C HIS A 200 -0.22 0.19 4.77
N ALA A 201 -0.79 -0.85 4.15
CA ALA A 201 -0.56 -2.23 4.55
C ALA A 201 0.77 -2.72 3.97
N LEU A 202 1.65 -3.29 4.81
CA LEU A 202 2.99 -3.74 4.41
C LEU A 202 3.15 -5.23 4.69
N ALA A 203 3.74 -5.98 3.76
CA ALA A 203 4.15 -7.35 4.01
C ALA A 203 5.34 -7.41 4.98
N LEU A 204 5.27 -8.21 6.05
CA LEU A 204 6.37 -8.38 6.99
C LEU A 204 7.43 -9.38 6.50
N HIS A 205 6.98 -10.47 5.87
CA HIS A 205 7.80 -11.63 5.46
C HIS A 205 8.17 -11.61 3.97
N GLU A 206 8.29 -10.42 3.37
CA GLU A 206 8.80 -10.28 2.01
C GLU A 206 10.33 -10.18 2.04
N PHE A 207 10.99 -11.15 1.39
CA PHE A 207 12.44 -11.32 1.43
C PHE A 207 13.16 -11.05 0.11
N ARG A 208 12.44 -10.84 -1.00
CA ARG A 208 13.06 -10.62 -2.30
C ARG A 208 13.70 -9.24 -2.33
N GLY A 209 14.97 -9.17 -2.72
CA GLY A 209 15.74 -7.93 -2.81
C GLY A 209 15.02 -6.79 -3.56
N PRO A 210 14.35 -7.05 -4.71
CA PRO A 210 13.61 -6.01 -5.45
C PRO A 210 12.29 -5.55 -4.81
N PHE A 211 11.81 -6.20 -3.75
CA PHE A 211 10.52 -5.91 -3.10
C PHE A 211 10.71 -5.21 -1.74
N GLN A 212 11.68 -4.29 -1.67
CA GLN A 212 11.86 -3.44 -0.50
C GLN A 212 10.62 -2.58 -0.28
N PRO A 213 10.25 -2.33 0.99
CA PRO A 213 9.09 -1.52 1.30
C PRO A 213 9.37 -0.06 0.93
N THR A 214 8.50 0.54 0.13
CA THR A 214 8.55 1.97 -0.15
C THR A 214 7.72 2.70 0.88
N LEU A 215 8.29 2.97 2.05
CA LEU A 215 7.59 3.67 3.13
C LEU A 215 7.23 5.11 2.75
N MET A 216 6.24 5.63 3.46
CA MET A 216 5.79 7.00 3.41
C MET A 216 6.28 7.77 4.64
N HIS A 217 6.66 9.03 4.43
CA HIS A 217 7.14 9.92 5.48
C HIS A 217 6.27 11.18 5.53
N VAL A 218 5.87 11.58 6.74
CA VAL A 218 5.12 12.82 6.98
C VAL A 218 5.82 13.68 8.04
N PRO A 219 5.60 15.00 8.04
CA PRO A 219 6.01 15.85 9.14
C PRO A 219 5.43 15.36 10.47
N ARG A 220 6.15 15.55 11.58
CA ARG A 220 5.76 15.02 12.90
C ARG A 220 4.43 15.56 13.38
N GLU A 221 4.14 16.82 13.07
CA GLU A 221 2.88 17.51 13.34
C GLU A 221 1.67 16.89 12.61
N GLU A 222 1.91 16.14 11.55
CA GLU A 222 0.88 15.47 10.74
C GLU A 222 0.80 13.95 11.02
N GLN A 223 1.48 13.43 12.04
CA GLN A 223 1.63 11.98 12.28
C GLN A 223 0.30 11.20 12.26
N THR A 224 -0.81 11.81 12.69
CA THR A 224 -2.13 11.16 12.76
C THR A 224 -2.74 10.88 11.39
N ARG A 225 -2.24 11.51 10.32
CA ARG A 225 -2.75 11.27 8.96
C ARG A 225 -2.18 10.00 8.33
N LEU A 226 -1.05 9.51 8.82
CA LEU A 226 -0.34 8.38 8.23
C LEU A 226 -0.42 7.18 9.17
N LYS A 227 -0.88 6.05 8.66
CA LYS A 227 -0.88 4.76 9.36
C LYS A 227 -0.19 3.71 8.48
N GLN A 228 0.97 3.20 8.90
CA GLN A 228 1.70 2.15 8.17
C GLN A 228 1.77 0.89 9.00
N VAL A 229 1.00 -0.13 8.60
CA VAL A 229 0.83 -1.35 9.40
C VAL A 229 1.50 -2.52 8.72
N TYR A 230 2.40 -3.20 9.43
CA TYR A 230 2.95 -4.47 8.99
C TYR A 230 1.98 -5.61 9.26
N PHE A 231 1.66 -6.35 8.22
CA PHE A 231 0.86 -7.56 8.24
C PHE A 231 1.73 -8.78 8.00
N LEU A 232 1.22 -9.88 8.53
CA LEU A 232 1.79 -11.20 8.39
C LEU A 232 1.77 -11.67 6.94
N GLY A 233 2.93 -12.05 6.41
CA GLY A 233 3.05 -12.69 5.08
C GLY A 233 4.00 -11.96 4.14
N ASN A 234 4.23 -12.53 2.96
CA ASN A 234 4.98 -11.89 1.88
C ASN A 234 4.08 -10.98 1.03
N HIS A 235 4.65 -10.35 -0.01
CA HIS A 235 3.92 -9.43 -0.91
C HIS A 235 2.62 -10.02 -1.50
N SER A 236 2.63 -11.30 -1.85
CA SER A 236 1.46 -11.99 -2.38
C SER A 236 0.48 -12.39 -1.29
N ASP A 237 0.95 -12.79 -0.12
CA ASP A 237 0.06 -13.14 1.00
C ASP A 237 -0.79 -11.94 1.46
N VAL A 238 -0.30 -10.71 1.29
CA VAL A 238 -1.04 -9.49 1.67
C VAL A 238 -1.94 -8.91 0.57
N GLY A 239 -1.88 -9.43 -0.66
CA GLY A 239 -2.60 -8.80 -1.78
C GLY A 239 -3.07 -9.72 -2.90
N MET A 240 -2.81 -11.02 -2.83
CA MET A 240 -3.39 -12.03 -3.71
C MET A 240 -4.44 -12.82 -2.94
N LEU A 241 -5.65 -12.88 -3.49
CA LEU A 241 -6.70 -13.71 -2.90
C LEU A 241 -6.39 -15.19 -3.14
N SER A 242 -6.55 -15.98 -2.10
CA SER A 242 -6.51 -17.45 -2.16
C SER A 242 -7.83 -18.02 -1.66
N GLU A 243 -7.81 -19.22 -1.06
CA GLU A 243 -8.98 -19.78 -0.37
C GLU A 243 -9.42 -18.85 0.77
N ALA A 244 -10.71 -18.84 1.10
CA ALA A 244 -11.26 -18.01 2.18
C ALA A 244 -10.67 -18.42 3.54
N GLY A 245 -10.37 -17.43 4.38
CA GLY A 245 -9.58 -17.60 5.60
C GLY A 245 -8.08 -17.43 5.38
N SER A 246 -7.65 -16.64 4.40
CA SER A 246 -6.22 -16.43 4.12
C SER A 246 -5.61 -15.25 4.85
N LEU A 247 -4.28 -15.16 4.86
CA LEU A 247 -3.55 -13.96 5.34
C LEU A 247 -4.01 -12.66 4.63
N CYS A 248 -4.46 -12.78 3.38
CA CYS A 248 -4.97 -11.66 2.60
C CYS A 248 -6.29 -11.11 3.17
N ASP A 249 -7.09 -11.94 3.82
CA ASP A 249 -8.41 -11.56 4.32
C ASP A 249 -8.29 -10.62 5.53
N ILE A 250 -7.20 -10.76 6.30
CA ILE A 250 -6.84 -9.83 7.39
C ILE A 250 -6.61 -8.43 6.82
N VAL A 251 -5.81 -8.35 5.77
CA VAL A 251 -5.50 -7.10 5.10
C VAL A 251 -6.76 -6.52 4.46
N LEU A 252 -7.61 -7.36 3.88
CA LEU A 252 -8.91 -6.95 3.33
C LEU A 252 -9.80 -6.35 4.42
N ALA A 253 -9.94 -7.00 5.58
CA ALA A 253 -10.74 -6.50 6.69
C ALA A 253 -10.21 -5.16 7.23
N ALA A 254 -8.89 -5.02 7.38
CA ALA A 254 -8.27 -3.76 7.77
C ALA A 254 -8.51 -2.64 6.76
N VAL A 255 -8.43 -2.93 5.45
CA VAL A 255 -8.75 -1.96 4.38
C VAL A 255 -10.23 -1.56 4.43
N LEU A 256 -11.14 -2.52 4.62
CA LEU A 256 -12.57 -2.26 4.74
C LEU A 256 -12.89 -1.42 5.99
N GLN A 257 -12.20 -1.62 7.11
CA GLN A 257 -12.30 -0.72 8.27
C GLN A 257 -11.97 0.73 7.86
N GLN A 258 -10.85 0.95 7.18
CA GLN A 258 -10.45 2.30 6.76
C GLN A 258 -11.47 2.96 5.80
N LEU A 259 -12.08 2.16 4.91
CA LEU A 259 -13.12 2.63 4.00
C LEU A 259 -14.43 2.94 4.73
N LEU A 260 -14.80 2.13 5.74
CA LEU A 260 -15.98 2.35 6.56
C LEU A 260 -15.86 3.65 7.37
N ASP A 261 -14.68 3.91 7.94
CA ASP A 261 -14.38 5.10 8.75
C ASP A 261 -14.51 6.43 8.00
N ILE A 262 -14.57 6.38 6.65
CA ILE A 262 -14.80 7.54 5.78
C ILE A 262 -16.16 7.46 5.07
N GLY A 263 -17.05 6.59 5.54
CA GLY A 263 -18.44 6.46 5.11
C GLY A 263 -18.65 5.78 3.77
N VAL A 264 -17.67 4.99 3.27
CA VAL A 264 -17.89 4.16 2.08
C VAL A 264 -18.92 3.08 2.40
N ILE A 265 -19.86 2.88 1.48
CA ILE A 265 -20.97 1.96 1.59
C ILE A 265 -20.56 0.62 0.98
N PHE A 266 -20.84 -0.47 1.69
CA PHE A 266 -20.53 -1.84 1.28
C PHE A 266 -21.78 -2.61 0.88
N ASN A 267 -21.59 -3.50 -0.10
CA ASN A 267 -22.57 -4.46 -0.54
C ASN A 267 -22.65 -5.58 0.51
N GLN A 268 -23.71 -5.54 1.32
CA GLN A 268 -23.91 -6.47 2.43
C GLN A 268 -24.07 -7.93 1.97
N GLU A 269 -24.54 -8.17 0.74
CA GLU A 269 -24.66 -9.53 0.18
C GLU A 269 -23.30 -10.14 -0.14
N LYS A 270 -22.28 -9.31 -0.39
CA LYS A 270 -20.92 -9.75 -0.69
C LYS A 270 -20.10 -10.04 0.56
N ILE A 271 -20.44 -9.46 1.71
CA ILE A 271 -19.67 -9.63 2.95
C ILE A 271 -19.54 -11.10 3.36
N PRO A 272 -20.62 -11.92 3.45
CA PRO A 272 -20.50 -13.31 3.89
C PRO A 272 -19.71 -14.22 2.92
N ILE A 273 -19.54 -13.81 1.66
CA ILE A 273 -18.76 -14.55 0.67
C ILE A 273 -17.27 -14.48 1.01
N TRP A 274 -16.79 -13.31 1.41
CA TRP A 274 -15.39 -13.07 1.79
C TRP A 274 -15.13 -13.33 3.27
N PHE A 275 -16.15 -13.15 4.12
CA PHE A 275 -16.07 -13.24 5.57
C PHE A 275 -17.18 -14.15 6.12
N PRO A 276 -17.05 -15.48 5.99
CA PRO A 276 -18.10 -16.43 6.38
C PRO A 276 -18.38 -16.46 7.89
N HIS A 277 -17.48 -15.90 8.70
CA HIS A 277 -17.61 -15.81 10.15
C HIS A 277 -18.05 -14.43 10.64
N ALA A 278 -18.41 -13.51 9.74
CA ALA A 278 -18.81 -12.16 10.13
C ALA A 278 -19.93 -12.19 11.19
N GLY A 279 -19.69 -11.52 12.32
CA GLY A 279 -20.64 -11.47 13.44
C GLY A 279 -20.71 -12.72 14.33
N ALA A 280 -19.81 -13.71 14.17
CA ALA A 280 -19.84 -14.95 14.97
C ALA A 280 -19.45 -14.77 16.46
N ASP A 281 -18.92 -13.59 16.85
CA ASP A 281 -18.56 -13.23 18.24
C ASP A 281 -17.69 -14.26 18.97
N ARG A 282 -16.71 -14.84 18.27
CA ARG A 282 -15.81 -15.85 18.83
C ARG A 282 -14.78 -15.17 19.73
N PRO A 283 -14.41 -15.77 20.88
CA PRO A 283 -13.40 -15.20 21.74
C PRO A 283 -12.08 -14.98 20.98
N PHE A 284 -11.45 -13.85 21.22
CA PHE A 284 -10.12 -13.57 20.73
C PHE A 284 -9.11 -14.39 21.55
N SER A 285 -8.78 -15.60 21.07
CA SER A 285 -7.86 -16.51 21.76
C SER A 285 -6.63 -16.80 20.90
N GLU A 286 -5.47 -16.91 21.56
CA GLU A 286 -4.18 -17.26 20.93
C GLU A 286 -4.10 -18.73 20.51
N ALA A 287 -5.09 -19.56 20.86
CA ALA A 287 -5.07 -21.01 20.66
C ALA A 287 -6.28 -21.51 19.86
N GLY A 288 -6.08 -21.74 18.56
CA GLY A 288 -6.88 -22.68 17.76
C GLY A 288 -8.31 -22.25 17.37
N SER A 289 -8.72 -21.01 17.64
CA SER A 289 -10.03 -20.50 17.20
C SER A 289 -9.99 -19.73 15.87
N HIS A 290 -8.79 -19.40 15.38
CA HIS A 290 -8.55 -18.54 14.22
C HIS A 290 -7.54 -19.19 13.26
N ASP A 291 -7.91 -20.33 12.68
CA ASP A 291 -7.04 -21.15 11.81
C ASP A 291 -6.36 -20.33 10.69
N TRP A 292 -7.05 -19.29 10.19
CA TRP A 292 -6.58 -18.36 9.17
C TRP A 292 -5.30 -17.58 9.54
N VAL A 293 -5.06 -17.29 10.82
CA VAL A 293 -3.81 -16.62 11.26
C VAL A 293 -2.60 -17.54 11.06
N HIS A 294 -2.83 -18.85 11.09
CA HIS A 294 -1.79 -19.88 11.00
C HIS A 294 -1.55 -20.37 9.57
N ASP A 295 -2.18 -19.77 8.58
CA ASP A 295 -1.98 -20.10 7.17
C ASP A 295 -0.49 -20.07 6.78
N PRO A 296 -0.03 -21.00 5.94
CA PRO A 296 1.36 -21.03 5.51
C PRO A 296 1.76 -19.73 4.80
N ILE A 297 2.87 -19.14 5.23
CA ILE A 297 3.49 -18.03 4.50
C ILE A 297 4.17 -18.63 3.27
N HIS A 298 3.76 -18.22 2.07
CA HIS A 298 4.30 -18.77 0.85
C HIS A 298 5.78 -18.40 0.69
N ARG A 299 6.59 -19.30 0.11
CA ARG A 299 7.99 -18.97 -0.21
C ARG A 299 8.07 -18.15 -1.49
N SER A 300 8.25 -16.83 -1.36
CA SER A 300 8.34 -15.91 -2.50
C SER A 300 9.72 -15.92 -3.20
N ALA A 301 10.80 -16.19 -2.48
CA ALA A 301 12.18 -16.18 -2.99
C ALA A 301 12.61 -17.53 -3.58
N THR A 302 11.88 -18.03 -4.58
CA THR A 302 12.19 -19.28 -5.30
C THR A 302 12.55 -19.01 -6.76
N GLY A 303 13.26 -19.95 -7.40
CA GLY A 303 13.67 -19.83 -8.80
C GLY A 303 14.51 -18.58 -9.07
N LEU A 304 14.17 -17.84 -10.13
CA LEU A 304 14.90 -16.64 -10.54
C LEU A 304 14.87 -15.53 -9.47
N TRP A 305 13.80 -15.44 -8.67
CA TRP A 305 13.70 -14.47 -7.58
C TRP A 305 14.69 -14.73 -6.45
N GLY A 306 15.13 -15.97 -6.26
CA GLY A 306 16.16 -16.33 -5.27
C GLY A 306 17.56 -15.79 -5.62
N LEU A 307 17.80 -15.44 -6.88
CA LEU A 307 19.09 -14.94 -7.37
C LEU A 307 19.23 -13.42 -7.27
N LEU A 308 18.13 -12.69 -7.01
CA LEU A 308 18.08 -11.22 -7.05
C LEU A 308 18.37 -10.57 -5.68
N GLY A 309 19.11 -11.27 -4.84
CA GLY A 309 19.41 -10.87 -3.47
C GLY A 309 18.23 -11.06 -2.53
N ARG A 310 18.53 -11.03 -1.23
CA ARG A 310 17.54 -11.11 -0.16
C ARG A 310 17.60 -9.86 0.70
N HIS A 311 16.45 -9.39 1.14
CA HIS A 311 16.33 -8.26 2.04
C HIS A 311 15.29 -8.58 3.11
N VAL A 312 15.65 -8.50 4.38
CA VAL A 312 14.70 -8.66 5.49
C VAL A 312 14.16 -7.29 5.84
N ARG A 313 12.84 -7.12 5.85
CA ARG A 313 12.21 -5.87 6.29
C ARG A 313 12.43 -5.67 7.77
N LYS A 314 12.79 -4.44 8.17
CA LYS A 314 13.11 -4.07 9.55
C LYS A 314 12.20 -2.93 10.01
N PRO A 315 10.99 -3.22 10.50
CA PRO A 315 10.08 -2.20 11.03
C PRO A 315 10.81 -1.26 12.00
N GLY A 316 10.54 0.05 11.96
CA GLY A 316 11.12 1.05 12.84
C GLY A 316 12.57 1.47 12.52
N GLN A 317 13.19 0.94 11.45
CA GLN A 317 14.60 1.25 11.10
C GLN A 317 14.77 2.16 9.89
N TYR A 318 13.68 2.59 9.24
CA TYR A 318 13.70 3.42 8.04
C TYR A 318 13.44 4.89 8.34
N LEU A 319 14.24 5.45 9.26
CA LEU A 319 14.07 6.80 9.76
C LEU A 319 14.69 7.82 8.79
N VAL A 320 13.95 8.90 8.55
CA VAL A 320 14.44 10.09 7.83
C VAL A 320 14.32 11.28 8.77
N GLU A 321 15.41 12.02 8.94
CA GLU A 321 15.50 13.15 9.87
C GLU A 321 14.37 14.17 9.60
N GLY A 322 13.73 14.65 10.67
CA GLY A 322 12.63 15.61 10.59
C GLY A 322 11.26 15.03 10.21
N THR A 323 11.15 13.73 9.92
CA THR A 323 9.88 13.10 9.55
C THR A 323 9.51 11.94 10.48
N VAL A 324 8.28 11.44 10.33
CA VAL A 324 7.80 10.21 10.97
C VAL A 324 7.18 9.28 9.94
N VAL A 325 7.29 7.98 10.21
CA VAL A 325 6.71 6.90 9.41
C VAL A 325 5.45 6.30 10.02
N ASN A 326 5.23 6.49 11.33
CA ASN A 326 4.11 5.93 12.11
C ASN A 326 3.86 4.44 11.80
N GLU A 327 4.92 3.64 11.93
CA GLU A 327 4.88 2.20 11.73
C GLU A 327 4.28 1.50 12.96
N THR A 328 3.32 0.60 12.73
CA THR A 328 2.77 -0.33 13.72
C THR A 328 2.80 -1.76 13.18
N ILE A 329 2.63 -2.75 14.06
CA ILE A 329 2.60 -4.17 13.69
C ILE A 329 1.23 -4.74 14.04
N HIS A 330 0.53 -5.33 13.07
CA HIS A 330 -0.81 -5.84 13.28
C HIS A 330 -0.89 -6.92 14.37
N ALA A 331 -1.93 -6.89 15.21
CA ALA A 331 -2.13 -7.86 16.29
C ALA A 331 -2.10 -9.32 15.82
N SER A 332 -2.51 -9.60 14.57
CA SER A 332 -2.41 -10.95 13.98
C SER A 332 -0.99 -11.51 13.96
N VAL A 333 0.04 -10.65 13.93
CA VAL A 333 1.45 -11.06 13.97
C VAL A 333 1.80 -11.66 15.33
N ARG A 334 1.36 -11.05 16.44
CA ARG A 334 1.54 -11.60 17.78
C ARG A 334 0.74 -12.89 17.97
N LEU A 335 -0.51 -12.91 17.52
CA LEU A 335 -1.38 -14.09 17.64
C LEU A 335 -0.84 -15.33 16.94
N ARG A 336 -0.13 -15.16 15.81
CA ARG A 336 0.53 -16.29 15.15
C ARG A 336 1.59 -16.94 16.04
N GLY A 337 2.23 -16.15 16.90
CA GLY A 337 3.26 -16.56 17.87
C GLY A 337 4.63 -16.82 17.26
N TYR A 338 4.72 -17.59 16.17
CA TYR A 338 6.00 -18.00 15.54
C TYR A 338 6.08 -17.65 14.05
N GLY A 339 7.30 -17.56 13.49
CA GLY A 339 7.60 -17.15 12.12
C GLY A 339 7.18 -18.14 11.03
N LEU A 340 8.08 -18.46 10.10
CA LEU A 340 7.79 -19.47 9.06
C LEU A 340 7.63 -20.89 9.66
N GLU A 341 8.22 -21.11 10.83
CA GLU A 341 8.19 -22.36 11.58
C GLU A 341 7.90 -22.09 13.07
N LYS A 342 7.33 -23.06 13.78
CA LYS A 342 6.97 -22.97 15.22
C LYS A 342 8.16 -22.71 16.17
N SER A 343 9.39 -22.81 15.70
CA SER A 343 10.61 -22.55 16.48
C SER A 343 11.18 -21.16 16.22
N GLN A 344 10.68 -20.45 15.22
CA GLN A 344 11.22 -19.17 14.76
C GLN A 344 10.47 -18.00 15.41
N GLN A 345 11.18 -16.94 15.80
CA GLN A 345 10.55 -15.66 16.11
C GLN A 345 9.75 -15.14 14.89
N VAL A 346 8.58 -14.54 15.12
CA VAL A 346 7.77 -13.95 14.04
C VAL A 346 8.52 -12.80 13.36
N ILE A 347 9.15 -11.96 14.16
CA ILE A 347 9.99 -10.86 13.67
C ILE A 347 11.40 -11.08 14.19
N ALA A 348 12.33 -11.41 13.30
CA ALA A 348 13.69 -11.75 13.68
C ALA A 348 14.37 -10.60 14.45
N GLY A 349 14.79 -10.88 15.68
CA GLY A 349 15.47 -9.91 16.54
C GLY A 349 14.55 -8.94 17.29
N TYR A 350 13.24 -9.19 17.29
CA TYR A 350 12.29 -8.47 18.14
C TYR A 350 11.66 -9.43 19.15
N SER A 351 11.31 -8.89 20.30
CA SER A 351 10.51 -9.55 21.33
C SER A 351 9.23 -8.75 21.54
N VAL A 352 8.16 -9.42 21.97
CA VAL A 352 6.87 -8.79 22.26
C VAL A 352 6.69 -8.64 23.76
N GLU A 353 6.21 -7.48 24.20
CA GLU A 353 5.92 -7.19 25.60
C GLU A 353 4.50 -6.64 25.73
N ALA A 354 3.85 -6.95 26.86
CA ALA A 354 2.57 -6.38 27.23
C ALA A 354 2.81 -5.11 28.06
N GLU A 355 2.29 -3.98 27.58
CA GLU A 355 2.23 -2.72 28.36
C GLU A 355 1.03 -2.74 29.32
N SER A 356 -0.06 -3.41 28.93
CA SER A 356 -1.23 -3.68 29.76
C SER A 356 -1.95 -4.93 29.26
N ALA A 357 -3.06 -5.33 29.89
CA ALA A 357 -3.79 -6.55 29.54
C ALA A 357 -4.18 -6.67 28.05
N GLN A 358 -4.34 -5.55 27.33
CA GLN A 358 -4.76 -5.51 25.92
C GLN A 358 -3.88 -4.62 25.04
N LYS A 359 -2.70 -4.20 25.52
CA LYS A 359 -1.80 -3.34 24.75
C LYS A 359 -0.42 -3.94 24.71
N TYR A 360 0.07 -4.17 23.51
CA TYR A 360 1.36 -4.81 23.24
C TYR A 360 2.27 -3.90 22.43
N PHE A 361 3.57 -4.11 22.55
CA PHE A 361 4.56 -3.48 21.69
C PHE A 361 5.70 -4.46 21.39
N TRP A 362 6.37 -4.21 20.29
CA TRP A 362 7.54 -4.95 19.85
C TRP A 362 8.78 -4.13 20.17
N HIS A 363 9.74 -4.73 20.88
CA HIS A 363 11.01 -4.09 21.19
C HIS A 363 12.17 -4.85 20.58
N ARG A 364 13.22 -4.11 20.24
CA ARG A 364 14.50 -4.66 19.79
C ARG A 364 15.63 -3.92 20.47
N ASP A 365 16.49 -4.69 21.15
CA ASP A 365 17.74 -4.19 21.67
C ASP A 365 18.68 -3.86 20.50
N ARG A 366 19.20 -2.63 20.48
CA ARG A 366 20.35 -2.33 19.63
C ARG A 366 21.55 -3.05 20.24
N GLN A 367 22.07 -4.07 19.55
CA GLN A 367 23.34 -4.68 19.96
C GLN A 367 24.42 -3.60 19.96
N ASN A 368 25.01 -3.36 21.14
CA ASN A 368 26.18 -2.51 21.31
C ASN A 368 27.25 -2.93 20.31
N GLY A 369 27.49 -2.09 19.30
CA GLY A 369 28.79 -2.06 18.65
C GLY A 369 29.82 -1.76 19.73
N THR A 370 30.84 -2.61 19.84
CA THR A 370 31.94 -2.52 20.80
C THR A 370 32.46 -1.09 20.98
N SER A 371 32.04 -0.42 22.04
CA SER A 371 32.76 0.69 22.67
C SER A 371 32.40 0.71 24.16
N PRO A 372 33.35 0.52 25.08
CA PRO A 372 33.06 0.30 26.50
C PRO A 372 32.84 1.59 27.31
N ASP A 373 32.63 2.75 26.69
CA ASP A 373 32.46 4.02 27.41
C ASP A 373 31.33 4.86 26.83
N SER A 374 30.09 4.59 27.25
CA SER A 374 29.06 5.63 27.39
C SER A 374 27.94 5.15 28.31
N ASN A 375 27.74 5.87 29.41
CA ASN A 375 26.64 5.72 30.35
C ASN A 375 25.44 6.51 29.80
N ASP A 376 24.90 6.09 28.65
CA ASP A 376 23.71 6.71 28.07
C ASP A 376 22.69 5.63 27.71
N SER A 377 21.42 5.91 27.99
CA SER A 377 20.28 5.01 27.96
C SER A 377 20.34 3.96 26.84
N THR A 378 20.06 2.70 27.18
CA THR A 378 19.79 1.62 26.21
C THR A 378 18.76 2.09 25.19
N ASP A 379 19.23 2.51 24.02
CA ASP A 379 18.41 3.08 22.95
C ASP A 379 17.68 1.93 22.22
N SER A 380 16.70 1.34 22.91
CA SER A 380 15.86 0.24 22.43
C SER A 380 14.85 0.76 21.42
N LEU A 381 14.73 0.10 20.26
CA LEU A 381 13.71 0.44 19.27
C LEU A 381 12.37 -0.15 19.73
N ARG A 382 11.34 0.71 19.87
CA ARG A 382 9.96 0.32 20.19
C ARG A 382 9.03 0.56 19.00
N ILE A 383 8.13 -0.39 18.75
CA ILE A 383 7.09 -0.32 17.72
C ILE A 383 5.79 -0.80 18.34
N ASP A 384 4.75 0.03 18.33
CA ASP A 384 3.48 -0.34 18.94
C ASP A 384 2.73 -1.39 18.10
N GLU A 385 1.95 -2.24 18.78
CA GLU A 385 0.99 -3.12 18.12
C GLU A 385 -0.19 -2.30 17.60
N GLU A 386 -0.65 -2.63 16.39
CA GLU A 386 -1.91 -2.15 15.87
C GLU A 386 -3.04 -3.09 16.32
N PRO A 387 -3.99 -2.62 17.14
CA PRO A 387 -5.14 -3.43 17.53
C PRO A 387 -6.08 -3.66 16.34
N LEU A 388 -6.86 -4.73 16.41
CA LEU A 388 -7.95 -4.96 15.45
C LEU A 388 -8.98 -3.83 15.56
N GLY A 389 -9.42 -3.30 14.42
CA GLY A 389 -10.57 -2.40 14.38
C GLY A 389 -11.88 -3.12 14.76
N GLU A 390 -12.91 -2.37 15.18
CA GLU A 390 -14.21 -2.95 15.54
C GLU A 390 -14.87 -3.70 14.37
N TYR A 391 -14.86 -3.10 13.18
CA TYR A 391 -15.41 -3.72 11.98
C TYR A 391 -14.52 -4.85 11.47
N GLU A 392 -13.20 -4.68 11.57
CA GLU A 392 -12.23 -5.73 11.24
C GLU A 392 -12.46 -6.98 12.11
N ALA A 393 -12.58 -6.81 13.42
CA ALA A 393 -12.90 -7.87 14.35
C ALA A 393 -14.27 -8.49 14.04
N TRP A 394 -15.28 -7.67 13.78
CA TRP A 394 -16.62 -8.15 13.41
C TRP A 394 -16.60 -9.01 12.14
N LEU A 395 -15.88 -8.59 11.09
CA LEU A 395 -15.72 -9.35 9.83
C LEU A 395 -15.10 -10.73 10.07
N HIS A 396 -14.10 -10.81 10.93
CA HIS A 396 -13.49 -12.09 11.30
C HIS A 396 -14.27 -12.86 12.38
N GLY A 397 -15.39 -12.32 12.85
CA GLY A 397 -16.19 -12.93 13.92
C GLY A 397 -15.43 -13.03 15.23
N ILE A 398 -14.68 -11.99 15.58
CA ILE A 398 -13.85 -11.87 16.78
C ILE A 398 -14.55 -10.94 17.78
N ALA A 399 -14.64 -11.38 19.03
CA ALA A 399 -15.09 -10.58 20.16
C ALA A 399 -13.94 -9.70 20.68
N LEU A 400 -14.07 -8.37 20.61
CA LEU A 400 -13.22 -7.43 21.33
C LEU A 400 -13.76 -7.29 22.76
N LYS A 401 -13.00 -7.73 23.76
CA LYS A 401 -13.40 -7.68 25.18
C LYS A 401 -12.51 -6.75 25.98
#